data_AF-A0ABD3RGE9-F1
#
_entry.id   AF-A0ABD3RGE9-F1
#
_cell.length_a   1.000
_cell.length_b   1.000
_cell.length_c   1.000
_cell.angle_alpha   90.00
_cell.angle_beta   90.00
_cell.angle_gamma   90.00
#
_symmetry.space_group_name_H-M   'P 1'
#
loop_
_entity.id
_entity.type
_entity.pdbx_description
1 polymer ?
#
loop_
_entity_poly.entity_id
_entity_poly.type
_entity_poly.pdbx_seq_one_letter_code
_entity_poly.pdbx_strand_id
1 'polypeptide(L)'
;MSLSLSLRFTPTLRLLNRGISTSAAKSLLGFAEDEKFSIRELRHAYYEAAKRCHPDVVRPQQSGGDGDSDSSLDFRDITEAYEHLLGGDHSSQFSKEELANIVSISEDEEYRLACHAKLGLPAEIVEESKQNPMFRRWLTGNTDAAHHWRSFFAAHGGLIPKLRPPAGYLEHGGERAPVMKSETRRKKSRK
;
A
#
# COMPACT_ATOMS: atom_id res chain seq x y z
N MET A 1 -26.31 0.72 22.59
CA MET A 1 -24.90 1.06 22.93
C MET A 1 -24.09 0.91 21.65
N SER A 2 -23.90 2.00 20.90
CA SER A 2 -23.17 1.97 19.63
C SER A 2 -21.70 2.32 19.87
N LEU A 3 -20.82 1.37 19.59
CA LEU A 3 -19.37 1.58 19.60
C LEU A 3 -19.00 2.32 18.30
N SER A 4 -18.67 3.60 18.41
CA SER A 4 -18.09 4.38 17.33
C SER A 4 -16.61 4.00 17.21
N LEU A 5 -16.28 3.11 16.27
CA LEU A 5 -14.91 2.86 15.85
C LEU A 5 -14.47 4.01 14.93
N SER A 6 -13.78 4.96 15.55
CA SER A 6 -13.11 6.07 14.87
C SER A 6 -11.88 5.51 14.13
N LEU A 7 -12.08 5.09 12.87
CA LEU A 7 -10.99 4.73 11.95
C LEU A 7 -10.28 6.01 11.53
N ARG A 8 -9.17 6.30 12.21
CA ARG A 8 -8.27 7.39 11.86
C ARG A 8 -7.51 7.00 10.60
N PHE A 9 -7.91 7.54 9.46
CA PHE A 9 -7.12 7.49 8.24
C PHE A 9 -6.04 8.58 8.34
N THR A 10 -4.96 8.31 9.08
CA THR A 10 -3.78 9.17 9.06
C THR A 10 -2.94 8.80 7.83
N PRO A 11 -2.54 9.76 6.97
CA PRO A 11 -1.44 9.51 6.07
C PRO A 11 -0.20 9.21 6.92
N THR A 12 0.26 7.97 6.83
CA THR A 12 1.64 7.53 7.02
C THR A 12 2.47 8.35 8.01
N LEU A 13 2.38 8.04 9.31
CA LEU A 13 3.34 8.58 10.27
C LEU A 13 4.12 7.48 10.99
N ARG A 14 5.38 7.38 10.56
CA ARG A 14 6.56 6.93 11.32
C ARG A 14 6.67 5.45 11.60
N LEU A 15 7.04 4.67 10.59
CA LEU A 15 7.72 3.40 10.85
C LEU A 15 9.01 3.31 10.02
N LEU A 16 10.11 3.63 10.71
CA LEU A 16 11.50 3.29 10.40
C LEU A 16 12.10 4.02 9.20
N ASN A 17 12.49 5.27 9.43
CA ASN A 17 13.45 5.99 8.60
C ASN A 17 14.83 5.35 8.83
N ARG A 18 15.22 4.27 8.12
CA ARG A 18 16.66 4.08 7.87
C ARG A 18 17.04 5.31 7.04
N GLY A 19 18.16 5.96 7.38
CA GLY A 19 18.61 7.16 6.70
C GLY A 19 19.06 6.88 5.26
N ILE A 20 18.13 6.47 4.40
CA ILE A 20 18.37 6.31 2.98
C ILE A 20 18.46 7.70 2.36
N SER A 21 19.55 7.97 1.65
CA SER A 21 19.70 9.22 0.90
C SER A 21 18.72 9.24 -0.27
N THR A 22 18.25 10.43 -0.67
CA THR A 22 17.39 10.62 -1.85
C THR A 22 17.96 9.97 -3.12
N SER A 23 19.28 10.06 -3.35
CA SER A 23 19.95 9.43 -4.49
C SER A 23 19.83 7.90 -4.46
N ALA A 24 20.10 7.28 -3.31
CA ALA A 24 19.92 5.85 -3.11
C ALA A 24 18.46 5.41 -3.31
N ALA A 25 17.48 6.19 -2.81
CA ALA A 25 16.06 5.90 -3.02
C ALA A 25 15.66 5.98 -4.51
N LYS A 26 16.16 6.98 -5.25
CA LYS A 26 15.98 7.08 -6.71
C LYS A 26 16.60 5.89 -7.44
N SER A 27 17.84 5.53 -7.08
CA SER A 27 18.54 4.39 -7.67
C SER A 27 17.80 3.07 -7.46
N LEU A 28 17.22 2.85 -6.28
CA LEU A 28 16.44 1.63 -5.98
C LEU A 28 15.18 1.50 -6.84
N LEU A 29 14.57 2.62 -7.23
CA LEU A 29 13.40 2.65 -8.10
C LEU A 29 13.76 2.83 -9.59
N GLY A 30 15.04 2.95 -9.93
CA GLY A 30 15.51 3.06 -11.30
C GLY A 30 15.43 4.47 -11.92
N PHE A 31 15.35 5.51 -11.10
CA PHE A 31 15.40 6.91 -11.56
C PHE A 31 16.84 7.43 -11.60
N ALA A 32 17.13 8.34 -12.54
CA ALA A 32 18.39 9.08 -12.53
C ALA A 32 18.41 10.16 -11.43
N GLU A 33 19.60 10.57 -10.96
CA GLU A 33 19.75 11.49 -9.83
C GLU A 33 19.06 12.85 -10.06
N ASP A 34 19.13 13.36 -11.30
CA ASP A 34 18.55 14.65 -11.70
C ASP A 34 17.14 14.55 -12.29
N GLU A 35 16.59 13.35 -12.38
CA GLU A 35 15.30 13.13 -13.02
C GLU A 35 14.15 13.64 -12.15
N LYS A 36 13.23 14.37 -12.79
CA LYS A 36 11.93 14.74 -12.22
C LYS A 36 10.92 13.68 -12.65
N PHE A 37 10.19 13.15 -11.69
CA PHE A 37 9.15 12.14 -11.92
C PHE A 37 7.80 12.65 -11.42
N SER A 38 6.74 12.25 -12.10
CA SER A 38 5.37 12.39 -11.62
C SER A 38 5.06 11.33 -10.56
N ILE A 39 4.00 11.55 -9.78
CA ILE A 39 3.59 10.58 -8.76
C ILE A 39 3.16 9.23 -9.38
N ARG A 40 2.59 9.28 -10.59
CA ARG A 40 2.20 8.08 -11.34
C ARG A 40 3.42 7.28 -11.76
N GLU A 41 4.48 7.95 -12.21
CA GLU A 41 5.76 7.30 -12.55
C GLU A 41 6.43 6.72 -11.31
N LEU A 42 6.44 7.44 -10.19
CA LEU A 42 6.95 6.92 -8.91
C LEU A 42 6.23 5.63 -8.48
N ARG A 43 4.89 5.63 -8.56
CA ARG A 43 4.06 4.45 -8.25
C ARG A 43 4.31 3.30 -9.23
N HIS A 44 4.44 3.60 -10.51
CA HIS A 44 4.71 2.59 -11.54
C HIS A 44 6.10 1.97 -11.36
N ALA A 45 7.13 2.79 -11.13
CA ALA A 45 8.50 2.35 -10.87
C ALA A 45 8.55 1.43 -9.63
N TYR A 46 7.83 1.80 -8.57
CA TYR A 46 7.67 0.92 -7.41
C TYR A 46 7.00 -0.41 -7.77
N TYR A 47 5.93 -0.42 -8.56
CA TYR A 47 5.27 -1.67 -8.95
C TYR A 47 6.16 -2.57 -9.79
N GLU A 48 6.95 -1.99 -10.69
CA GLU A 48 7.94 -2.74 -11.46
C GLU A 48 9.05 -3.30 -10.55
N ALA A 49 9.54 -2.51 -9.60
CA ALA A 49 10.50 -2.99 -8.60
C ALA A 49 9.91 -4.11 -7.72
N ALA A 50 8.67 -3.96 -7.28
CA ALA A 50 7.94 -4.95 -6.49
C ALA A 50 7.76 -6.29 -7.23
N LYS A 51 7.46 -6.26 -8.53
CA LYS A 51 7.39 -7.51 -9.33
C LYS A 51 8.72 -8.24 -9.38
N ARG A 52 9.85 -7.53 -9.42
CA ARG A 52 11.20 -8.13 -9.45
C ARG A 52 11.55 -8.85 -8.13
N CYS A 53 10.93 -8.44 -7.03
CA CYS A 53 11.09 -9.09 -5.73
C CYS A 53 10.24 -10.37 -5.57
N HIS A 54 9.47 -10.79 -6.59
CA HIS A 54 8.66 -12.01 -6.53
C HIS A 54 9.56 -13.26 -6.37
N PRO A 55 9.23 -14.23 -5.49
CA PRO A 55 10.08 -15.42 -5.27
C PRO A 55 10.27 -16.31 -6.50
N ASP A 56 9.36 -16.26 -7.47
CA ASP A 56 9.56 -16.96 -8.76
C ASP A 56 10.62 -16.28 -9.66
N VAL A 57 10.88 -14.99 -9.46
CA VAL A 57 11.87 -14.20 -10.22
C VAL A 57 13.21 -14.20 -9.50
N VAL A 58 13.18 -14.03 -8.17
CA VAL A 58 14.34 -14.19 -7.30
C VAL A 58 14.60 -15.69 -7.17
N ARG A 59 15.39 -16.24 -8.09
CA ARG A 59 15.87 -17.63 -7.95
C ARG A 59 16.40 -17.80 -6.52
N PRO A 60 15.94 -18.80 -5.75
CA PRO A 60 16.48 -19.04 -4.43
C PRO A 60 17.97 -19.27 -4.61
N GLN A 61 18.75 -18.26 -4.22
CA GLN A 61 20.20 -18.32 -4.23
C GLN A 61 20.52 -19.53 -3.36
N GLN A 62 21.08 -20.55 -4.01
CA GLN A 62 21.37 -21.84 -3.40
C GLN A 62 22.10 -21.59 -2.08
N SER A 63 21.53 -22.09 -0.99
CA SER A 63 22.19 -22.18 0.30
C SER A 63 23.50 -22.95 0.11
N GLY A 64 24.61 -22.24 0.07
CA GLY A 64 25.90 -22.84 -0.24
C GLY A 64 27.05 -21.86 -0.09
N GLY A 65 27.42 -21.57 1.16
CA GLY A 65 28.76 -21.13 1.50
C GLY A 65 29.03 -19.63 1.42
N ASP A 66 29.44 -19.09 2.56
CA ASP A 66 30.34 -17.95 2.71
C ASP A 66 29.84 -16.58 2.21
N GLY A 67 29.11 -15.90 3.11
CA GLY A 67 29.62 -14.63 3.64
C GLY A 67 29.62 -13.40 2.75
N ASP A 68 28.81 -13.34 1.68
CA ASP A 68 28.55 -12.09 0.97
C ASP A 68 27.06 -11.77 0.98
N SER A 69 26.70 -10.66 1.62
CA SER A 69 25.33 -10.16 1.75
C SER A 69 24.91 -9.51 0.44
N ASP A 70 24.88 -10.29 -0.64
CA ASP A 70 24.58 -9.80 -1.97
C ASP A 70 23.07 -9.57 -2.12
N SER A 71 22.65 -8.40 -1.67
CA SER A 71 21.73 -7.50 -2.36
C SER A 71 20.44 -8.09 -2.97
N SER A 72 19.84 -9.11 -2.37
CA SER A 72 18.47 -9.50 -2.71
C SER A 72 17.55 -8.36 -2.31
N LEU A 73 17.23 -7.48 -3.27
CA LEU A 73 16.30 -6.37 -3.11
C LEU A 73 15.02 -6.88 -2.43
N ASP A 74 14.79 -6.48 -1.19
CA ASP A 74 13.60 -6.84 -0.42
C ASP A 74 12.48 -5.82 -0.70
N PHE A 75 11.23 -6.29 -0.66
CA PHE A 75 10.03 -5.44 -0.73
C PHE A 75 10.09 -4.28 0.26
N ARG A 76 10.73 -4.52 1.40
CA ARG A 76 10.91 -3.52 2.43
C ARG A 76 11.77 -2.35 1.95
N ASP A 77 12.90 -2.61 1.30
CA ASP A 77 13.84 -1.56 0.90
C ASP A 77 13.24 -0.72 -0.25
N ILE A 78 12.53 -1.34 -1.19
CA ILE A 78 11.81 -0.60 -2.25
C ILE A 78 10.60 0.19 -1.69
N THR A 79 9.90 -0.33 -0.67
CA THR A 79 8.81 0.40 0.00
C THR A 79 9.37 1.59 0.77
N GLU A 80 10.49 1.43 1.45
CA GLU A 80 11.16 2.50 2.17
C GLU A 80 11.65 3.60 1.21
N ALA A 81 12.25 3.22 0.08
CA ALA A 81 12.63 4.16 -0.97
C ALA A 81 11.44 4.96 -1.52
N TYR A 82 10.32 4.28 -1.80
CA TYR A 82 9.09 4.92 -2.24
C TYR A 82 8.53 5.88 -1.18
N GLU A 83 8.41 5.44 0.08
CA GLU A 83 7.92 6.25 1.18
C GLU A 83 8.82 7.49 1.42
N HIS A 84 10.15 7.33 1.30
CA HIS A 84 11.12 8.42 1.41
C HIS A 84 10.96 9.46 0.29
N LEU A 85 10.80 9.01 -0.96
CA LEU A 85 10.58 9.93 -2.10
C LEU A 85 9.20 10.60 -2.05
N LEU A 86 8.21 9.96 -1.44
CA LEU A 86 6.87 10.52 -1.26
C LEU A 86 6.80 11.56 -0.13
N GLY A 87 7.51 11.33 0.98
CA GLY A 87 7.47 12.16 2.18
C GLY A 87 8.61 13.17 2.33
N GLY A 88 9.67 13.08 1.51
CA GLY A 88 10.82 13.99 1.54
C GLY A 88 10.52 15.36 0.91
N ASP A 89 11.57 16.11 0.55
CA ASP A 89 11.49 17.47 -0.02
C ASP A 89 10.66 17.56 -1.33
N HIS A 90 10.40 16.41 -1.96
CA HIS A 90 9.53 16.24 -3.12
C HIS A 90 8.02 16.24 -2.78
N SER A 91 7.61 16.11 -1.51
CA SER A 91 6.20 16.09 -1.13
C SER A 91 5.49 17.42 -1.45
N SER A 92 6.25 18.52 -1.55
CA SER A 92 5.76 19.84 -1.97
C SER A 92 5.35 19.90 -3.44
N GLN A 93 5.75 18.92 -4.25
CA GLN A 93 5.48 18.86 -5.69
C GLN A 93 4.17 18.14 -6.04
N PHE A 94 3.56 17.40 -5.11
CA PHE A 94 2.36 16.61 -5.38
C PHE A 94 1.14 17.22 -4.70
N SER A 95 0.10 17.53 -5.49
CA SER A 95 -1.17 18.01 -4.94
C SER A 95 -1.91 16.86 -4.24
N LYS A 96 -2.68 17.19 -3.20
CA LYS A 96 -3.50 16.21 -2.44
C LYS A 96 -4.49 15.49 -3.35
N GLU A 97 -4.97 16.19 -4.38
CA GLU A 97 -5.88 15.70 -5.40
C GLU A 97 -5.23 14.66 -6.32
N GLU A 98 -3.95 14.82 -6.67
CA GLU A 98 -3.19 13.84 -7.46
C GLU A 98 -2.91 12.57 -6.67
N LEU A 99 -2.57 12.70 -5.38
CA LEU A 99 -2.43 11.59 -4.45
C LEU A 99 -3.74 10.78 -4.31
N ALA A 100 -4.88 11.47 -4.20
CA ALA A 100 -6.18 10.83 -4.04
C ALA A 100 -6.67 10.12 -5.32
N ASN A 101 -6.30 10.63 -6.50
CA ASN A 101 -6.70 10.08 -7.80
C ASN A 101 -5.66 9.14 -8.43
N ILE A 102 -4.64 8.75 -7.67
CA ILE A 102 -3.58 7.90 -8.21
C ILE A 102 -4.06 6.48 -8.53
N VAL A 103 -5.07 6.00 -7.79
CA VAL A 103 -5.69 4.68 -7.99
C VAL A 103 -6.97 4.83 -8.80
N SER A 104 -7.02 4.17 -9.95
CA SER A 104 -8.22 4.13 -10.77
C SER A 104 -9.31 3.25 -10.15
N ILE A 105 -10.57 3.47 -10.53
CA ILE A 105 -11.72 2.67 -10.04
C ILE A 105 -11.54 1.19 -10.42
N SER A 106 -11.06 0.92 -11.63
CA SER A 106 -10.80 -0.44 -12.09
C SER A 106 -9.70 -1.13 -11.28
N GLU A 107 -8.63 -0.42 -10.92
CA GLU A 107 -7.56 -0.97 -10.07
C GLU A 107 -8.05 -1.30 -8.65
N ASP A 108 -8.92 -0.44 -8.08
CA ASP A 108 -9.52 -0.66 -6.76
C ASP A 108 -10.38 -1.94 -6.75
N GLU A 109 -11.24 -2.08 -7.76
CA GLU A 109 -12.14 -3.24 -7.90
C GLU A 109 -11.36 -4.53 -8.17
N GLU A 110 -10.36 -4.50 -9.06
CA GLU A 110 -9.49 -5.64 -9.33
C GLU A 110 -8.74 -6.08 -8.06
N TYR A 111 -8.25 -5.13 -7.27
CA TYR A 111 -7.57 -5.43 -6.01
C TYR A 111 -8.51 -6.06 -4.98
N ARG A 112 -9.74 -5.56 -4.86
CA ARG A 112 -10.78 -6.16 -4.00
C ARG A 112 -11.07 -7.61 -4.37
N LEU A 113 -11.24 -7.88 -5.67
CA LEU A 113 -11.47 -9.23 -6.18
C LEU A 113 -10.26 -10.14 -5.90
N ALA A 114 -9.04 -9.65 -6.12
CA ALA A 114 -7.83 -10.42 -5.86
C ALA A 114 -7.64 -10.78 -4.38
N CYS A 115 -7.89 -9.83 -3.46
CA CYS A 115 -7.83 -10.06 -2.02
C CYS A 115 -8.80 -11.18 -1.61
N HIS A 116 -10.04 -11.11 -2.09
CA HIS A 116 -11.04 -12.11 -1.78
C HIS A 116 -10.69 -13.47 -2.40
N ALA A 117 -10.25 -13.49 -3.67
CA ALA A 117 -9.96 -14.73 -4.38
C ALA A 117 -8.72 -15.47 -3.86
N LYS A 118 -7.65 -14.74 -3.51
CA LYS A 118 -6.37 -15.34 -3.12
C LYS A 118 -6.20 -15.49 -1.61
N LEU A 119 -6.66 -14.51 -0.83
CA LEU A 119 -6.49 -14.50 0.62
C LEU A 119 -7.77 -14.85 1.38
N GLY A 120 -8.93 -14.84 0.72
CA GLY A 120 -10.24 -15.02 1.38
C GLY A 120 -10.61 -13.85 2.29
N LEU A 121 -9.97 -12.68 2.12
CA LEU A 121 -10.13 -11.52 2.98
C LEU A 121 -10.64 -10.31 2.19
N PRO A 122 -11.46 -9.44 2.80
CA PRO A 122 -11.79 -8.14 2.21
C PRO A 122 -10.55 -7.26 2.14
N ALA A 123 -10.45 -6.43 1.10
CA ALA A 123 -9.27 -5.60 0.86
C ALA A 123 -9.00 -4.60 2.00
N GLU A 124 -10.04 -4.14 2.70
CA GLU A 124 -9.91 -3.26 3.85
C GLU A 124 -9.07 -3.88 4.98
N ILE A 125 -9.31 -5.17 5.27
CA ILE A 125 -8.55 -5.90 6.30
C ILE A 125 -7.11 -6.15 5.84
N VAL A 126 -6.93 -6.38 4.54
CA VAL A 126 -5.59 -6.53 3.95
C VAL A 126 -4.80 -5.23 4.08
N GLU A 127 -5.40 -4.07 3.77
CA GLU A 127 -4.78 -2.75 3.95
C GLU A 127 -4.49 -2.42 5.42
N GLU A 128 -5.43 -2.70 6.33
CA GLU A 128 -5.21 -2.54 7.77
C GLU A 128 -4.02 -3.41 8.26
N SER A 129 -3.93 -4.64 7.75
CA SER A 129 -2.82 -5.54 8.07
C SER A 129 -1.48 -5.00 7.57
N LYS A 130 -1.41 -4.44 6.36
CA LYS A 130 -0.18 -3.81 5.82
C LYS A 130 0.35 -2.68 6.71
N GLN A 131 -0.54 -1.96 7.40
CA GLN A 131 -0.18 -0.87 8.31
C GLN A 131 0.33 -1.38 9.66
N ASN A 132 0.07 -2.63 10.02
CA ASN A 132 0.48 -3.17 11.30
C ASN A 132 1.99 -3.51 11.31
N PRO A 133 2.81 -2.88 12.17
CA PRO A 133 4.25 -3.18 12.23
C PRO A 133 4.58 -4.62 12.61
N MET A 134 3.75 -5.28 13.43
CA MET A 134 3.93 -6.69 13.76
C MET A 134 3.69 -7.58 12.55
N PHE A 135 2.70 -7.24 11.72
CA PHE A 135 2.45 -7.93 10.47
C PHE A 135 3.61 -7.74 9.47
N ARG A 136 4.11 -6.50 9.32
CA ARG A 136 5.31 -6.23 8.50
C ARG A 136 6.53 -7.03 8.96
N ARG A 137 6.76 -7.16 10.28
CA ARG A 137 7.82 -8.02 10.84
C ARG A 137 7.54 -9.51 10.62
N TRP A 138 6.28 -9.93 10.67
CA TRP A 138 5.92 -11.32 10.40
C TRP A 138 6.14 -11.69 8.93
N LEU A 139 5.93 -10.76 7.99
CA LEU A 139 6.19 -10.98 6.56
C LEU A 139 7.66 -11.30 6.24
N THR A 140 8.61 -10.87 7.08
CA THR A 140 10.03 -11.22 6.91
C THR A 140 10.37 -12.61 7.44
N GLY A 141 9.41 -13.30 8.05
CA GLY A 141 9.59 -14.68 8.53
C GLY A 141 9.66 -15.70 7.40
N ASN A 142 10.21 -16.88 7.68
CA ASN A 142 10.36 -17.97 6.72
C ASN A 142 9.19 -18.97 6.73
N THR A 143 7.98 -18.53 7.09
CA THR A 143 6.81 -19.41 7.10
C THR A 143 6.15 -19.46 5.73
N ASP A 144 5.51 -20.58 5.37
CA ASP A 144 4.77 -20.72 4.10
C ASP A 144 3.70 -19.64 3.95
N ALA A 145 3.04 -19.28 5.05
CA ALA A 145 2.08 -18.19 5.08
C ALA A 145 2.75 -16.83 4.76
N ALA A 146 3.90 -16.52 5.37
CA ALA A 146 4.62 -15.28 5.05
C ALA A 146 5.10 -15.25 3.58
N HIS A 147 5.52 -16.39 3.03
CA HIS A 147 5.84 -16.52 1.60
C HIS A 147 4.60 -16.28 0.73
N HIS A 148 3.47 -16.92 1.04
CA HIS A 148 2.22 -16.74 0.30
C HIS A 148 1.77 -15.28 0.25
N TRP A 149 1.82 -14.58 1.40
CA TRP A 149 1.48 -13.16 1.46
C TRP A 149 2.47 -12.27 0.72
N ARG A 150 3.79 -12.56 0.76
CA ARG A 150 4.78 -11.84 -0.04
C ARG A 150 4.55 -12.03 -1.53
N SER A 151 4.31 -13.24 -2.01
CA SER A 151 3.97 -13.51 -3.41
C SER A 151 2.69 -12.77 -3.83
N PHE A 152 1.68 -12.75 -2.95
CA PHE A 152 0.48 -11.96 -3.20
C PHE A 152 0.80 -10.48 -3.34
N PHE A 153 1.52 -9.87 -2.39
CA PHE A 153 1.84 -8.46 -2.46
C PHE A 153 2.72 -8.12 -3.66
N ALA A 154 3.72 -8.93 -3.96
CA ALA A 154 4.56 -8.82 -5.15
C ALA A 154 3.76 -8.64 -6.43
N ALA A 155 2.74 -9.48 -6.63
CA ALA A 155 1.90 -9.46 -7.83
C ALA A 155 0.90 -8.29 -7.86
N HIS A 156 0.55 -7.71 -6.70
CA HIS A 156 -0.51 -6.71 -6.60
C HIS A 156 -0.02 -5.36 -6.08
N GLY A 157 1.25 -5.02 -6.27
CA GLY A 157 1.75 -3.68 -5.97
C GLY A 157 2.22 -3.49 -4.53
N GLY A 158 2.78 -4.53 -3.94
CA GLY A 158 3.54 -4.51 -2.70
C GLY A 158 2.74 -4.06 -1.48
N LEU A 159 3.41 -3.28 -0.63
CA LEU A 159 2.87 -2.73 0.62
C LEU A 159 2.24 -1.34 0.44
N ILE A 160 2.22 -0.81 -0.79
CA ILE A 160 1.57 0.47 -1.08
C ILE A 160 0.05 0.31 -1.00
N PRO A 161 -0.67 1.36 -0.55
CA PRO A 161 -2.12 1.39 -0.58
C PRO A 161 -2.68 1.23 -2.01
N LYS A 162 -3.60 0.27 -2.16
CA LYS A 162 -4.35 0.05 -3.40
C LYS A 162 -5.83 0.36 -3.33
N LEU A 163 -6.31 0.79 -2.16
CA LEU A 163 -7.67 1.28 -2.01
C LEU A 163 -7.73 2.79 -2.18
N ARG A 164 -8.76 3.27 -2.87
CA ARG A 164 -9.10 4.70 -2.87
C ARG A 164 -9.58 5.11 -1.49
N PRO A 165 -9.29 6.33 -1.04
CA PRO A 165 -9.97 6.89 0.11
C PRO A 165 -11.48 6.87 -0.16
N PRO A 166 -12.33 6.53 0.83
CA PRO A 166 -13.77 6.52 0.65
C PRO A 166 -14.23 7.88 0.11
N ALA A 167 -14.96 7.86 -1.02
CA ALA A 167 -15.46 9.06 -1.67
C ALA A 167 -16.32 9.86 -0.67
N GLY A 168 -15.88 11.07 -0.35
CA GLY A 168 -16.48 11.90 0.70
C GLY A 168 -15.52 12.31 1.82
N TYR A 169 -14.28 11.79 1.85
CA TYR A 169 -13.22 12.30 2.72
C TYR A 169 -12.59 13.59 2.16
N LEU A 170 -13.42 14.57 1.80
CA LEU A 170 -13.01 15.97 1.92
C LEU A 170 -13.02 16.26 3.41
N GLU A 171 -11.91 16.71 3.96
CA GLU A 171 -11.83 17.31 5.29
C GLU A 171 -12.97 18.34 5.43
N HIS A 172 -14.09 17.93 6.01
CA HIS A 172 -15.11 18.85 6.49
C HIS A 172 -14.53 19.51 7.74
N GLY A 173 -13.68 20.51 7.53
CA GLY A 173 -13.69 21.67 8.37
C GLY A 173 -15.11 22.24 8.34
N GLY A 174 -15.85 21.97 9.41
CA GLY A 174 -17.11 22.62 9.80
C GLY A 174 -18.09 22.93 8.69
N GLU A 175 -19.05 22.03 8.45
CA GLU A 175 -20.48 22.35 8.56
C GLU A 175 -21.33 21.13 8.21
N ARG A 176 -22.46 21.03 8.89
CA ARG A 176 -23.36 19.88 8.87
C ARG A 176 -23.97 19.70 7.47
N ALA A 177 -23.91 18.51 6.90
CA ALA A 177 -24.78 18.10 5.80
C ALA A 177 -25.39 16.70 6.05
N PRO A 178 -26.62 16.46 5.57
CA PRO A 178 -27.60 15.66 6.27
C PRO A 178 -27.54 14.17 5.94
N VAL A 179 -27.80 13.37 6.98
CA VAL A 179 -28.05 11.93 6.91
C VAL A 179 -29.15 11.64 5.88
N MET A 180 -28.80 11.07 4.73
CA MET A 180 -29.77 10.42 3.84
C MET A 180 -30.33 9.20 4.57
N LYS A 181 -31.58 9.33 5.03
CA LYS A 181 -32.38 8.22 5.55
C LYS A 181 -32.87 7.41 4.36
N SER A 182 -32.36 6.19 4.20
CA SER A 182 -32.92 5.22 3.25
C SER A 182 -34.28 4.76 3.75
N GLU A 183 -35.30 5.33 3.13
CA GLU A 183 -36.70 4.95 3.21
C GLU A 183 -36.86 3.48 2.76
N THR A 184 -37.12 2.56 3.68
CA THR A 184 -37.61 1.22 3.36
C THR A 184 -38.95 0.95 4.03
N ARG A 185 -39.98 1.21 3.22
CA ARG A 185 -41.39 0.86 3.36
C ARG A 185 -41.59 -0.65 3.54
N ARG A 186 -42.19 -1.07 4.65
CA ARG A 186 -42.97 -2.31 4.73
C ARG A 186 -44.23 -2.11 5.56
N LYS A 187 -45.34 -1.77 4.88
CA LYS A 187 -46.69 -1.83 5.45
C LYS A 187 -47.02 -3.31 5.69
N LYS A 188 -47.21 -3.70 6.96
CA LYS A 188 -47.86 -4.97 7.32
C LYS A 188 -49.28 -4.62 7.77
N SER A 189 -50.25 -4.79 6.87
CA SER A 189 -51.66 -4.76 7.24
C SER A 189 -51.93 -5.94 8.19
N ARG A 190 -52.54 -5.64 9.34
CA ARG A 190 -53.19 -6.67 10.16
C ARG A 190 -54.69 -6.55 9.91
N LYS A 191 -55.27 -7.70 9.59
CA LYS A 191 -56.70 -7.98 9.58
C LYS A 191 -57.18 -8.14 11.01
#